data_AF-A0AAE0IN32-F1
#
_entry.id   AF-A0AAE0IN32-F1
#
_cell.length_a   1.000
_cell.length_b   1.000
_cell.length_c   1.000
_cell.angle_alpha   90.00
_cell.angle_beta   90.00
_cell.angle_gamma   90.00
#
_symmetry.space_group_name_H-M   'P 1'
#
loop_
_entity.id
_entity.type
_entity.pdbx_description
1 polymer ?
#
loop_
_entity_poly.entity_id
_entity_poly.type
_entity_poly.pdbx_seq_one_letter_code
_entity_poly.pdbx_strand_id
1 'polypeptide(L)'
;MRERATSRLERLERRPIFEGQTSKTSTSMTGRFDIQNLLPSLTRTTTDPTTPTTAQTHSRKHSSSTEDTILKSSSSSILQRSSVSKLFNTLTLRPQGTKSSADLKLLFSQLCQACRDGDLEWARNQLDEGAEVNGLDARCFSPLYYAVVQGSLEIVKLLVEHGAHVGGADGQSSAMVFFAVKNNNIPVLSYLLGKSAPVSSVCFDSRDRYHRRTPLLLAVENGQYDAAKLLLDHGADVHGIEQTRGLNPLCAAADKRHPRVVELLLDCQARIDGRESATDWGSGLAAVHVAAYRGHDDIVKILVSAGAEISITCTRGDTAGVTALHLATGNCAEKLMQYGAKIFARDSEGQFPLSGAVQVRSVESVRALLRHNAPVNAQDRKGDTALHIACKLFVRDAKAGKPEHLAAYVSIAEELLAGGANPGSRTAVRRLMRAESAKLLKGQTEVDTAQLGLVDLMKKIAGVVEARAAAAAASTNGVRDMPKGILAQSTLALVVTR
;
A
#
# COMPACT_ATOMS: atom_id res chain seq x y z
N MET A 1 5.48 -15.36 -17.94
CA MET A 1 6.12 -14.15 -17.36
C MET A 1 6.83 -13.33 -18.44
N ARG A 2 7.90 -13.84 -19.09
CA ARG A 2 8.68 -13.09 -20.11
C ARG A 2 7.83 -12.43 -21.21
N GLU A 3 6.80 -13.11 -21.74
CA GLU A 3 5.94 -12.56 -22.79
C GLU A 3 5.14 -11.31 -22.36
N ARG A 4 4.84 -11.14 -21.06
CA ARG A 4 4.19 -9.92 -20.55
C ARG A 4 5.16 -8.72 -20.47
N ALA A 5 6.46 -8.96 -20.62
CA ALA A 5 7.46 -7.89 -20.74
C ALA A 5 7.67 -7.47 -22.20
N THR A 6 7.77 -8.43 -23.14
CA THR A 6 7.95 -8.14 -24.57
C THR A 6 6.79 -7.32 -25.14
N SER A 7 5.54 -7.72 -24.88
CA SER A 7 4.34 -6.97 -25.32
C SER A 7 4.16 -5.58 -24.67
N ARG A 8 5.05 -5.19 -23.75
CA ARG A 8 5.12 -3.85 -23.13
C ARG A 8 6.24 -2.99 -23.72
N LEU A 9 7.26 -3.59 -24.31
CA LEU A 9 8.34 -2.91 -25.06
C LEU A 9 7.88 -2.53 -26.48
N GLU A 10 7.29 -3.45 -27.23
CA GLU A 10 6.74 -3.20 -28.59
C GLU A 10 5.70 -2.06 -28.61
N ARG A 11 5.09 -1.77 -27.46
CA ARG A 11 4.07 -0.71 -27.29
C ARG A 11 4.67 0.66 -26.94
N LEU A 12 5.97 0.75 -26.66
CA LEU A 12 6.70 2.00 -26.47
C LEU A 12 7.36 2.48 -27.76
N GLU A 13 7.80 1.55 -28.62
CA GLU A 13 8.44 1.84 -29.92
C GLU A 13 7.48 2.42 -30.97
N ARG A 14 6.16 2.40 -30.72
CA ARG A 14 5.12 2.92 -31.62
C ARG A 14 4.54 4.29 -31.18
N ARG A 15 5.40 5.21 -30.77
CA ARG A 15 5.07 6.65 -30.70
C ARG A 15 5.78 7.39 -31.84
N PRO A 16 5.08 8.22 -32.64
CA PRO A 16 5.73 9.02 -33.67
C PRO A 16 6.67 10.05 -33.03
N ILE A 17 7.83 10.23 -33.65
CA ILE A 17 8.80 11.27 -33.28
C ILE A 17 8.20 12.61 -33.70
N PHE A 18 8.02 13.52 -32.74
CA PHE A 18 7.70 14.92 -33.05
C PHE A 18 9.01 15.66 -33.33
N GLU A 19 9.38 15.75 -34.60
CA GLU A 19 10.48 16.62 -35.02
C GLU A 19 10.10 18.09 -34.80
N GLY A 20 11.02 18.86 -34.25
CA GLY A 20 10.81 20.29 -34.05
C GLY A 20 11.12 21.09 -35.31
N GLN A 21 10.23 22.00 -35.69
CA GLN A 21 10.59 23.10 -36.58
C GLN A 21 10.74 24.40 -35.79
N THR A 22 11.90 25.04 -35.95
CA THR A 22 12.13 26.41 -35.49
C THR A 22 11.77 27.38 -36.61
N SER A 23 11.21 28.55 -36.27
CA SER A 23 11.99 29.80 -36.27
C SER A 23 11.15 31.09 -36.39
N LYS A 24 11.76 32.16 -35.86
CA LYS A 24 11.67 33.58 -36.28
C LYS A 24 10.48 34.48 -35.90
N THR A 25 10.87 35.75 -35.78
CA THR A 25 10.14 37.02 -35.59
C THR A 25 9.21 37.13 -34.37
N SER A 26 9.36 38.02 -33.37
CA SER A 26 10.06 39.31 -33.15
C SER A 26 9.15 40.56 -33.13
N THR A 27 8.70 40.94 -31.93
CA THR A 27 8.31 42.30 -31.52
C THR A 27 8.31 42.26 -29.98
N SER A 28 9.24 42.90 -29.27
CA SER A 28 9.38 44.36 -29.09
C SER A 28 8.24 44.99 -28.28
N MET A 29 8.42 45.04 -26.97
CA MET A 29 8.19 46.28 -26.22
C MET A 29 9.27 46.48 -25.16
N THR A 30 9.73 47.71 -25.00
CA THR A 30 10.84 48.11 -24.15
C THR A 30 10.34 48.73 -22.85
N GLY A 31 11.00 48.42 -21.73
CA GLY A 31 10.71 48.98 -20.42
C GLY A 31 11.98 49.11 -19.58
N ARG A 32 12.74 50.20 -19.79
CA ARG A 32 13.91 50.54 -18.96
C ARG A 32 13.47 50.96 -17.56
N PHE A 33 14.21 50.55 -16.55
CA PHE A 33 14.57 51.40 -15.41
C PHE A 33 15.86 50.88 -14.75
N ASP A 34 16.98 51.56 -15.00
CA ASP A 34 18.28 51.35 -14.34
C ASP A 34 18.52 52.47 -13.31
N ILE A 35 18.64 52.14 -12.02
CA ILE A 35 19.49 52.81 -11.01
C ILE A 35 19.90 51.72 -10.00
N GLN A 36 21.11 51.14 -10.02
CA GLN A 36 22.44 51.62 -9.58
C GLN A 36 22.73 51.55 -8.06
N ASN A 37 23.91 50.98 -7.75
CA ASN A 37 24.74 51.11 -6.53
C ASN A 37 24.15 50.48 -5.24
N LEU A 38 24.89 49.71 -4.41
CA LEU A 38 26.27 49.94 -3.94
C LEU A 38 27.14 48.67 -3.77
N LEU A 39 28.39 48.82 -4.18
CA LEU A 39 29.64 48.12 -3.81
C LEU A 39 30.72 49.25 -3.73
N PRO A 40 32.02 49.07 -3.31
CA PRO A 40 32.80 47.83 -3.24
C PRO A 40 33.86 47.68 -2.09
N SER A 41 34.59 46.55 -2.12
CA SER A 41 36.07 46.36 -1.94
C SER A 41 36.86 46.71 -0.66
N LEU A 42 37.82 45.83 -0.32
CA LEU A 42 39.31 46.01 -0.22
C LEU A 42 39.91 44.90 0.71
N THR A 43 40.58 43.82 0.27
CA THR A 43 41.93 43.59 -0.34
C THR A 43 43.10 43.27 0.63
N ARG A 44 43.66 42.05 0.48
CA ARG A 44 45.07 41.57 0.63
C ARG A 44 46.10 42.32 1.50
N THR A 45 46.82 41.55 2.34
CA THR A 45 48.30 41.28 2.40
C THR A 45 48.55 40.28 3.58
N THR A 46 49.27 39.15 3.50
CA THR A 46 50.72 38.85 3.34
C THR A 46 51.68 39.47 4.38
N THR A 47 52.18 38.66 5.34
CA THR A 47 53.63 38.49 5.70
C THR A 47 53.84 37.48 6.84
N ASP A 48 54.89 36.67 6.69
CA ASP A 48 55.68 35.95 7.74
C ASP A 48 56.99 36.76 7.96
N PRO A 49 58.01 36.40 8.78
CA PRO A 49 58.11 35.38 9.86
C PRO A 49 58.82 35.90 11.15
N THR A 50 59.04 35.02 12.16
CA THR A 50 60.25 35.07 13.03
C THR A 50 60.62 33.69 13.64
N THR A 51 61.91 33.31 13.54
CA THR A 51 62.60 32.31 14.39
C THR A 51 63.90 32.93 14.93
N PRO A 52 64.55 32.36 15.97
CA PRO A 52 65.62 31.32 15.83
C PRO A 52 65.55 30.33 17.05
N THR A 53 66.50 29.53 17.58
CA THR A 53 67.74 28.73 17.29
C THR A 53 67.99 27.89 18.58
N THR A 54 68.68 26.75 18.73
CA THR A 54 69.51 25.77 17.96
C THR A 54 69.46 24.43 18.75
N ALA A 55 70.00 23.25 18.39
CA ALA A 55 70.85 22.77 17.28
C ALA A 55 70.26 21.41 16.76
N GLN A 56 70.80 20.57 15.87
CA GLN A 56 72.09 19.84 15.71
C GLN A 56 72.44 18.86 16.86
N THR A 57 72.86 17.60 16.65
CA THR A 57 73.43 16.95 15.44
C THR A 57 72.91 15.51 15.12
N HIS A 58 72.91 15.18 13.81
CA HIS A 58 73.38 13.93 13.13
C HIS A 58 73.95 12.72 13.94
N SER A 59 73.96 11.44 13.46
CA SER A 59 73.42 10.79 12.25
C SER A 59 73.69 9.24 12.18
N ARG A 60 72.74 8.46 11.63
CA ARG A 60 72.86 7.18 10.83
C ARG A 60 73.73 5.96 11.27
N LYS A 61 73.05 4.80 11.35
CA LYS A 61 73.25 3.50 10.61
C LYS A 61 74.23 2.38 11.06
N HIS A 62 73.61 1.19 11.23
CA HIS A 62 74.00 -0.17 10.78
C HIS A 62 75.11 -1.01 11.49
N SER A 63 75.01 -2.33 11.24
CA SER A 63 75.90 -3.46 11.60
C SER A 63 75.93 -3.89 13.08
N SER A 64 76.33 -5.12 13.43
CA SER A 64 75.76 -6.46 13.11
C SER A 64 76.57 -7.57 13.80
N SER A 65 75.91 -8.71 14.10
CA SER A 65 76.47 -10.08 14.24
C SER A 65 77.45 -10.47 15.37
N THR A 66 77.22 -11.70 15.87
CA THR A 66 78.14 -12.75 16.35
C THR A 66 78.89 -12.65 17.70
N GLU A 67 78.60 -13.67 18.54
CA GLU A 67 79.53 -14.47 19.39
C GLU A 67 80.14 -13.75 20.63
N ASP A 68 80.31 -14.40 21.79
CA ASP A 68 81.09 -15.64 22.02
C ASP A 68 80.52 -16.60 23.12
N THR A 69 81.28 -17.67 23.35
CA THR A 69 81.05 -18.93 24.07
C THR A 69 81.22 -18.88 25.60
N ILE A 70 80.79 -19.96 26.30
CA ILE A 70 81.68 -20.84 27.11
C ILE A 70 80.93 -22.09 27.61
N LEU A 71 81.65 -23.22 27.69
CA LEU A 71 81.16 -24.54 28.13
C LEU A 71 81.47 -24.82 29.61
N LYS A 72 80.63 -25.64 30.28
CA LYS A 72 81.09 -26.78 31.13
C LYS A 72 79.98 -27.65 31.76
N SER A 73 80.12 -28.98 31.57
CA SER A 73 79.92 -30.11 32.52
C SER A 73 78.65 -30.25 33.38
N SER A 74 78.16 -31.45 33.72
CA SER A 74 78.43 -32.85 33.28
C SER A 74 77.40 -33.78 33.97
N SER A 75 77.20 -35.01 33.44
CA SER A 75 76.60 -36.19 34.13
C SER A 75 75.15 -36.05 34.64
N SER A 76 74.17 -36.84 34.17
CA SER A 76 73.97 -38.29 34.36
C SER A 76 73.77 -38.70 35.85
N SER A 77 72.85 -39.59 36.25
CA SER A 77 72.13 -40.63 35.47
C SER A 77 70.97 -41.29 36.28
N ILE A 78 70.16 -42.12 35.60
CA ILE A 78 69.60 -43.42 36.08
C ILE A 78 68.27 -43.49 36.91
N LEU A 79 67.27 -44.11 36.25
CA LEU A 79 66.28 -45.13 36.68
C LEU A 79 65.12 -44.89 37.72
N GLN A 80 63.92 -44.76 37.13
CA GLN A 80 62.79 -45.73 37.16
C GLN A 80 61.77 -45.79 38.34
N ARG A 81 60.50 -46.03 37.95
CA ARG A 81 59.31 -46.52 38.70
C ARG A 81 58.65 -45.54 39.70
N SER A 82 57.33 -45.60 39.93
CA SER A 82 56.20 -46.06 39.09
C SER A 82 54.86 -45.64 39.72
N SER A 83 53.89 -45.25 38.90
CA SER A 83 52.44 -45.43 39.12
C SER A 83 51.84 -45.14 40.52
N VAL A 84 51.41 -43.88 40.75
CA VAL A 84 50.11 -43.62 41.39
C VAL A 84 49.40 -42.48 40.65
N SER A 85 48.51 -42.84 39.72
CA SER A 85 47.53 -41.90 39.19
C SER A 85 46.34 -41.80 40.13
N LYS A 86 46.20 -40.69 40.86
CA LYS A 86 44.93 -40.04 41.30
C LYS A 86 45.19 -39.06 42.45
N LEU A 87 44.52 -37.89 42.38
CA LEU A 87 44.23 -36.97 43.50
C LEU A 87 45.49 -36.36 44.18
N PHE A 88 45.69 -35.04 44.25
CA PHE A 88 44.70 -33.97 44.37
C PHE A 88 45.18 -32.65 43.73
N ASN A 89 44.26 -31.69 43.57
CA ASN A 89 44.45 -30.42 42.86
C ASN A 89 45.67 -29.60 43.30
N THR A 90 46.57 -29.29 42.35
CA THR A 90 47.53 -28.17 42.45
C THR A 90 47.40 -27.22 41.25
N LEU A 91 46.88 -26.02 41.56
CA LEU A 91 47.28 -24.73 40.98
C LEU A 91 47.84 -24.74 39.56
N THR A 92 46.96 -24.89 38.57
CA THR A 92 47.15 -24.27 37.25
C THR A 92 46.00 -23.30 36.97
N LEU A 93 46.08 -22.14 37.61
CA LEU A 93 45.54 -20.91 37.02
C LEU A 93 46.19 -20.77 35.65
N ARG A 94 45.48 -21.17 34.58
CA ARG A 94 45.94 -20.86 33.22
C ARG A 94 46.01 -19.34 33.10
N PRO A 95 47.09 -18.77 32.52
CA PRO A 95 47.06 -17.36 32.18
C PRO A 95 45.88 -17.08 31.25
N GLN A 96 45.33 -15.87 31.32
CA GLN A 96 44.36 -15.38 30.34
C GLN A 96 45.06 -15.22 28.98
N GLY A 97 45.20 -16.35 28.27
CA GLY A 97 45.72 -16.38 26.92
C GLY A 97 44.73 -15.67 26.02
N THR A 98 45.19 -14.64 25.31
CA THR A 98 44.41 -13.93 24.29
C THR A 98 43.88 -14.95 23.27
N LYS A 99 42.56 -15.19 23.27
CA LYS A 99 41.90 -16.15 22.37
C LYS A 99 42.30 -15.86 20.91
N SER A 100 42.51 -16.92 20.12
CA SER A 100 42.91 -16.77 18.72
C SER A 100 41.82 -16.04 17.93
N SER A 101 42.21 -15.35 16.85
CA SER A 101 41.24 -14.76 15.91
C SER A 101 40.32 -15.83 15.28
N ALA A 102 40.76 -17.09 15.24
CA ALA A 102 39.91 -18.23 14.86
C ALA A 102 38.88 -18.57 15.96
N ASP A 103 39.32 -18.63 17.22
CA ASP A 103 38.46 -18.97 18.37
C ASP A 103 37.36 -17.92 18.57
N LEU A 104 37.70 -16.64 18.49
CA LEU A 104 36.74 -15.53 18.60
C LEU A 104 35.67 -15.57 17.50
N LYS A 105 36.05 -15.92 16.26
CA LYS A 105 35.10 -16.13 15.15
C LYS A 105 34.22 -17.37 15.35
N LEU A 106 34.76 -18.42 15.97
CA LEU A 106 33.99 -19.61 16.31
C LEU A 106 32.95 -19.30 17.40
N LEU A 107 33.34 -18.60 18.46
CA LEU A 107 32.45 -18.15 19.54
C LEU A 107 31.35 -17.22 19.02
N PHE A 108 31.69 -16.28 18.13
CA PHE A 108 30.71 -15.44 17.44
C PHE A 108 29.69 -16.25 16.63
N SER A 109 30.17 -17.23 15.86
CA SER A 109 29.32 -18.11 15.05
C SER A 109 28.39 -18.98 15.91
N GLN A 110 28.92 -19.52 17.02
CA GLN A 110 28.15 -20.30 17.99
C GLN A 110 27.10 -19.43 18.71
N LEU A 111 27.45 -18.20 19.12
CA LEU A 111 26.48 -17.25 19.68
C LEU A 111 25.35 -16.95 18.68
N CYS A 112 25.68 -16.71 17.40
CA CYS A 112 24.67 -16.48 16.35
C CYS A 112 23.77 -17.70 16.11
N GLN A 113 24.28 -18.91 16.33
CA GLN A 113 23.51 -20.15 16.21
C GLN A 113 22.62 -20.37 17.44
N ALA A 114 23.14 -20.21 18.66
CA ALA A 114 22.36 -20.28 19.90
C ALA A 114 21.19 -19.28 19.89
N CYS A 115 21.43 -18.04 19.47
CA CYS A 115 20.40 -17.01 19.35
C CYS A 115 19.34 -17.31 18.27
N ARG A 116 19.68 -18.12 17.27
CA ARG A 116 18.78 -18.57 16.18
C ARG A 116 17.94 -19.77 16.61
N ASP A 117 18.53 -20.70 17.35
CA ASP A 117 17.86 -21.91 17.84
C ASP A 117 16.99 -21.60 19.07
N GLY A 118 17.30 -20.52 19.80
CA GLY A 118 16.58 -20.08 20.99
C GLY A 118 17.17 -20.62 22.30
N ASP A 119 18.40 -21.12 22.27
CA ASP A 119 19.09 -21.67 23.46
C ASP A 119 19.72 -20.55 24.29
N LEU A 120 19.04 -20.20 25.39
CA LEU A 120 19.45 -19.16 26.32
C LEU A 120 20.76 -19.48 27.04
N GLU A 121 20.96 -20.74 27.43
CA GLU A 121 22.10 -21.12 28.26
C GLU A 121 23.35 -21.38 27.40
N TRP A 122 23.20 -21.88 26.17
CA TRP A 122 24.29 -21.84 25.19
C TRP A 122 24.67 -20.39 24.84
N ALA A 123 23.70 -19.50 24.59
CA ALA A 123 23.97 -18.09 24.34
C ALA A 123 24.70 -17.40 25.52
N ARG A 124 24.28 -17.68 26.77
CA ARG A 124 24.97 -17.23 27.99
C ARG A 124 26.42 -17.70 28.02
N ASN A 125 26.65 -19.02 27.91
CA ASN A 125 28.00 -19.59 27.94
C ASN A 125 28.92 -18.97 26.87
N GLN A 126 28.41 -18.65 25.68
CA GLN A 126 29.19 -17.97 24.65
C GLN A 126 29.53 -16.51 25.00
N LEU A 127 28.63 -15.77 25.64
CA LEU A 127 28.88 -14.40 26.12
C LEU A 127 29.87 -14.37 27.29
N ASP A 128 29.73 -15.29 28.26
CA ASP A 128 30.68 -15.46 29.37
C ASP A 128 32.08 -15.86 28.85
N GLU A 129 32.15 -16.59 27.73
CA GLU A 129 33.38 -16.88 27.00
C GLU A 129 33.92 -15.71 26.16
N GLY A 130 33.24 -14.56 26.10
CA GLY A 130 33.69 -13.37 25.38
C GLY A 130 33.41 -13.38 23.87
N ALA A 131 32.29 -13.98 23.44
CA ALA A 131 31.81 -13.86 22.07
C ALA A 131 31.47 -12.41 21.68
N GLU A 132 31.67 -12.05 20.40
CA GLU A 132 31.48 -10.69 19.89
C GLU A 132 29.99 -10.31 19.76
N VAL A 133 29.41 -9.73 20.82
CA VAL A 133 27.96 -9.42 20.90
C VAL A 133 27.42 -8.54 19.76
N ASN A 134 28.26 -7.65 19.21
CA ASN A 134 27.92 -6.70 18.14
C ASN A 134 28.52 -7.08 16.76
N GLY A 135 29.13 -8.26 16.64
CA GLY A 135 29.68 -8.74 15.37
C GLY A 135 28.59 -9.00 14.32
N LEU A 136 28.99 -9.08 13.05
CA LEU A 136 28.09 -9.33 11.92
C LEU A 136 28.52 -10.57 11.13
N ASP A 137 27.56 -11.43 10.78
CA ASP A 137 27.81 -12.59 9.93
C ASP A 137 27.97 -12.23 8.44
N ALA A 138 28.23 -13.23 7.60
CA ALA A 138 28.38 -13.06 6.15
C ALA A 138 27.11 -12.57 5.41
N ARG A 139 25.99 -12.36 6.13
CA ARG A 139 24.73 -11.78 5.63
C ARG A 139 24.44 -10.40 6.24
N CYS A 140 25.38 -9.85 7.02
CA CYS A 140 25.24 -8.63 7.82
C CYS A 140 24.14 -8.74 8.90
N PHE A 141 24.03 -9.88 9.56
CA PHE A 141 23.15 -10.07 10.72
C PHE A 141 23.95 -10.25 12.02
N SER A 142 23.47 -9.62 13.10
CA SER A 142 24.03 -9.73 14.46
C SER A 142 23.35 -10.84 15.28
N PRO A 143 23.92 -11.26 16.42
CA PRO A 143 23.26 -12.15 17.38
C PRO A 143 21.89 -11.64 17.81
N LEU A 144 21.77 -10.33 18.04
CA LEU A 144 20.53 -9.69 18.48
C LEU A 144 19.44 -9.72 17.40
N TYR A 145 19.80 -9.60 16.12
CA TYR A 145 18.86 -9.85 15.02
C TYR A 145 18.29 -11.28 15.07
N TYR A 146 19.12 -12.29 15.30
CA TYR A 146 18.65 -13.68 15.40
C TYR A 146 17.72 -13.88 16.60
N ALA A 147 18.06 -13.34 17.77
CA ALA A 147 17.21 -13.41 18.97
C ALA A 147 15.84 -12.71 18.77
N VAL A 148 15.81 -11.56 18.08
CA VAL A 148 14.56 -10.84 17.76
C VAL A 148 13.71 -11.60 16.74
N VAL A 149 14.32 -12.21 15.72
CA VAL A 149 13.60 -13.01 14.71
C VAL A 149 13.08 -14.32 15.31
N GLN A 150 13.85 -15.00 16.17
CA GLN A 150 13.40 -16.19 16.91
C GLN A 150 12.34 -15.84 17.97
N GLY A 151 12.38 -14.61 18.51
CA GLY A 151 11.38 -14.09 19.42
C GLY A 151 11.64 -14.34 20.91
N SER A 152 12.82 -14.86 21.26
CA SER A 152 13.21 -15.16 22.65
C SER A 152 13.58 -13.89 23.40
N LEU A 153 12.61 -13.31 24.12
CA LEU A 153 12.78 -12.08 24.92
C LEU A 153 13.95 -12.18 25.91
N GLU A 154 14.19 -13.36 26.46
CA GLU A 154 15.22 -13.66 27.45
C GLU A 154 16.62 -13.52 26.84
N ILE A 155 16.80 -13.97 25.59
CA ILE A 155 18.05 -13.81 24.84
C ILE A 155 18.21 -12.35 24.37
N VAL A 156 17.12 -11.70 23.95
CA VAL A 156 17.12 -10.26 23.61
C VAL A 156 17.55 -9.40 24.81
N LYS A 157 17.06 -9.71 26.02
CA LYS A 157 17.51 -9.06 27.28
C LYS A 157 18.99 -9.32 27.53
N LEU A 158 19.39 -10.59 27.56
CA LEU A 158 20.76 -11.03 27.83
C LEU A 158 21.79 -10.34 26.91
N LEU A 159 21.52 -10.28 25.61
CA LEU A 159 22.39 -9.61 24.64
C LEU A 159 22.48 -8.10 24.87
N VAL A 160 21.36 -7.43 25.16
CA VAL A 160 21.33 -5.99 25.45
C VAL A 160 22.01 -5.65 26.78
N GLU A 161 21.93 -6.54 27.78
CA GLU A 161 22.68 -6.46 29.04
C GLU A 161 24.19 -6.60 28.81
N HIS A 162 24.61 -7.40 27.82
CA HIS A 162 26.00 -7.50 27.34
C HIS A 162 26.41 -6.39 26.35
N GLY A 163 25.58 -5.38 26.11
CA GLY A 163 25.91 -4.21 25.30
C GLY A 163 25.55 -4.29 23.81
N ALA A 164 24.64 -5.20 23.42
CA ALA A 164 24.14 -5.27 22.05
C ALA A 164 23.45 -3.96 21.59
N HIS A 165 23.78 -3.49 20.39
CA HIS A 165 23.26 -2.24 19.82
C HIS A 165 21.86 -2.42 19.24
N VAL A 166 20.85 -1.93 19.97
CA VAL A 166 19.42 -2.01 19.62
C VAL A 166 19.04 -1.18 18.37
N GLY A 167 19.85 -0.18 18.01
CA GLY A 167 19.68 0.67 16.83
C GLY A 167 20.98 0.82 16.04
N GLY A 168 21.64 -0.30 15.75
CA GLY A 168 22.95 -0.32 15.09
C GLY A 168 22.96 0.31 13.68
N ALA A 169 24.16 0.76 13.27
CA ALA A 169 24.39 1.47 12.02
C ALA A 169 24.45 0.57 10.78
N ASP A 170 24.49 -0.76 10.94
CA ASP A 170 24.21 -1.69 9.86
C ASP A 170 22.71 -1.66 9.53
N GLY A 171 22.38 -1.56 8.25
CA GLY A 171 21.01 -1.33 7.77
C GLY A 171 20.02 -2.48 8.00
N GLN A 172 20.38 -3.50 8.78
CA GLN A 172 19.50 -4.62 9.17
C GLN A 172 19.22 -4.63 10.68
N SER A 173 20.20 -4.37 11.55
CA SER A 173 19.95 -4.22 12.99
C SER A 173 19.02 -3.03 13.29
N SER A 174 19.16 -1.93 12.53
CA SER A 174 18.20 -0.82 12.53
C SER A 174 16.74 -1.26 12.37
N ALA A 175 16.46 -2.39 11.70
CA ALA A 175 15.11 -2.88 11.41
C ALA A 175 14.54 -3.89 12.44
N MET A 176 15.16 -4.09 13.61
CA MET A 176 14.65 -5.06 14.62
C MET A 176 13.17 -4.86 14.97
N VAL A 177 12.70 -3.61 15.11
CA VAL A 177 11.29 -3.27 15.36
C VAL A 177 10.36 -3.84 14.27
N PHE A 178 10.78 -3.76 13.00
CA PHE A 178 10.04 -4.30 11.87
C PHE A 178 9.89 -5.83 11.96
N PHE A 179 10.94 -6.55 12.37
CA PHE A 179 10.89 -8.01 12.50
C PHE A 179 10.06 -8.47 13.71
N ALA A 180 10.12 -7.75 14.83
CA ALA A 180 9.25 -8.02 15.99
C ALA A 180 7.75 -7.89 15.62
N VAL A 181 7.39 -6.86 14.84
CA VAL A 181 6.03 -6.66 14.29
C VAL A 181 5.67 -7.74 13.26
N LYS A 182 6.57 -8.06 12.33
CA LYS A 182 6.37 -9.10 11.30
C LYS A 182 6.05 -10.47 11.91
N ASN A 183 6.62 -10.77 13.08
CA ASN A 183 6.40 -12.01 13.82
C ASN A 183 5.34 -11.84 14.95
N ASN A 184 4.68 -10.69 15.05
CA ASN A 184 3.69 -10.32 16.09
C ASN A 184 4.17 -10.51 17.54
N ASN A 185 5.47 -10.38 17.80
CA ASN A 185 6.06 -10.61 19.12
C ASN A 185 5.97 -9.33 19.97
N ILE A 186 4.80 -9.13 20.59
CA ILE A 186 4.51 -7.98 21.45
C ILE A 186 5.51 -7.82 22.61
N PRO A 187 5.95 -8.89 23.32
CA PRO A 187 6.95 -8.75 24.40
C PRO A 187 8.32 -8.24 23.91
N VAL A 188 8.85 -8.76 22.80
CA VAL A 188 10.12 -8.29 22.21
C VAL A 188 9.96 -6.89 21.66
N LEU A 189 8.85 -6.59 20.98
CA LEU A 189 8.54 -5.24 20.47
C LEU A 189 8.54 -4.20 21.60
N SER A 190 7.83 -4.49 22.70
CA SER A 190 7.78 -3.60 23.87
C SER A 190 9.15 -3.37 24.50
N TYR A 191 10.00 -4.41 24.59
CA TYR A 191 11.34 -4.28 25.14
C TYR A 191 12.27 -3.46 24.23
N LEU A 192 12.24 -3.68 22.92
CA LEU A 192 13.03 -2.91 21.95
C LEU A 192 12.64 -1.42 21.98
N LEU A 193 11.35 -1.10 21.96
CA LEU A 193 10.86 0.28 22.02
C LEU A 193 11.22 0.96 23.35
N GLY A 194 11.13 0.24 24.48
CA GLY A 194 11.61 0.70 25.79
C GLY A 194 13.14 0.86 25.90
N LYS A 195 13.90 0.41 24.91
CA LYS A 195 15.35 0.67 24.74
C LYS A 195 15.64 1.70 23.63
N SER A 196 14.63 2.52 23.27
CA SER A 196 14.72 3.56 22.24
C SER A 196 15.12 3.05 20.85
N ALA A 197 14.67 1.84 20.47
CA ALA A 197 14.81 1.35 19.11
C ALA A 197 14.15 2.29 18.08
N PRO A 198 14.75 2.49 16.90
CA PRO A 198 14.21 3.39 15.87
C PRO A 198 12.87 2.88 15.31
N VAL A 199 11.77 3.50 15.74
CA VAL A 199 10.38 3.06 15.52
C VAL A 199 9.98 3.06 14.03
N SER A 200 10.57 3.92 13.22
CA SER A 200 10.24 4.11 11.80
C SER A 200 11.07 3.26 10.82
N SER A 201 12.00 2.44 11.29
CA SER A 201 12.93 1.69 10.44
C SER A 201 12.23 0.68 9.52
N VAL A 202 12.55 0.75 8.22
CA VAL A 202 11.92 -0.06 7.17
C VAL A 202 12.78 -1.25 6.76
N CYS A 203 12.14 -2.33 6.29
CA CYS A 203 12.84 -3.40 5.60
C CYS A 203 13.35 -2.92 4.21
N PHE A 204 14.66 -3.08 3.98
CA PHE A 204 15.31 -2.74 2.71
C PHE A 204 15.53 -3.94 1.77
N ASP A 205 15.19 -5.19 2.13
CA ASP A 205 15.27 -6.31 1.18
C ASP A 205 14.27 -6.08 0.03
N SER A 206 14.78 -5.91 -1.19
CA SER A 206 13.99 -5.65 -2.40
C SER A 206 13.26 -6.89 -2.92
N ARG A 207 13.47 -8.06 -2.30
CA ARG A 207 12.78 -9.33 -2.58
C ARG A 207 11.62 -9.59 -1.61
N ASP A 208 11.54 -8.86 -0.49
CA ASP A 208 10.38 -8.95 0.40
C ASP A 208 9.20 -8.14 -0.20
N ARG A 209 7.99 -8.70 -0.10
CA ARG A 209 6.75 -8.00 -0.51
C ARG A 209 6.45 -6.77 0.35
N TYR A 210 7.15 -6.63 1.47
CA TYR A 210 7.05 -5.52 2.41
C TYR A 210 8.18 -4.48 2.29
N HIS A 211 8.95 -4.49 1.20
CA HIS A 211 10.01 -3.50 0.95
C HIS A 211 9.51 -2.05 1.16
N ARG A 212 10.27 -1.25 1.93
CA ARG A 212 9.95 0.15 2.28
C ARG A 212 8.63 0.38 3.04
N ARG A 213 8.02 -0.65 3.64
CA ARG A 213 6.92 -0.47 4.61
C ARG A 213 7.47 -0.12 5.98
N THR A 214 6.85 0.85 6.65
CA THR A 214 7.09 1.14 8.09
C THR A 214 6.55 0.01 8.97
N PRO A 215 7.08 -0.19 10.20
CA PRO A 215 6.52 -1.15 11.14
C PRO A 215 5.05 -0.88 11.46
N LEU A 216 4.64 0.39 11.58
CA LEU A 216 3.24 0.76 11.83
C LEU A 216 2.31 0.28 10.72
N LEU A 217 2.64 0.55 9.45
CA LEU A 217 1.85 0.08 8.31
C LEU A 217 1.72 -1.45 8.28
N LEU A 218 2.81 -2.19 8.61
CA LEU A 218 2.77 -3.65 8.68
C LEU A 218 1.85 -4.16 9.80
N ALA A 219 1.91 -3.55 10.99
CA ALA A 219 0.99 -3.86 12.08
C ALA A 219 -0.47 -3.57 11.69
N VAL A 220 -0.69 -2.42 11.04
CA VAL A 220 -2.01 -1.96 10.60
C VAL A 220 -2.61 -2.88 9.54
N GLU A 221 -1.88 -3.27 8.49
CA GLU A 221 -2.40 -4.19 7.46
C GLU A 221 -2.72 -5.58 8.01
N ASN A 222 -1.95 -6.04 9.00
CA ASN A 222 -2.13 -7.34 9.66
C ASN A 222 -3.19 -7.29 10.80
N GLY A 223 -3.75 -6.13 11.14
CA GLY A 223 -4.74 -5.99 12.21
C GLY A 223 -4.18 -6.09 13.64
N GLN A 224 -2.86 -5.97 13.80
CA GLN A 224 -2.15 -6.14 15.06
C GLN A 224 -2.33 -4.91 15.95
N TYR A 225 -3.50 -4.79 16.59
CA TYR A 225 -3.87 -3.66 17.45
C TYR A 225 -2.79 -3.31 18.49
N ASP A 226 -2.30 -4.29 19.25
CA ASP A 226 -1.35 -4.04 20.33
C ASP A 226 0.04 -3.62 19.82
N ALA A 227 0.46 -4.14 18.65
CA ALA A 227 1.68 -3.71 17.99
C ALA A 227 1.55 -2.29 17.42
N ALA A 228 0.44 -2.00 16.72
CA ALA A 228 0.15 -0.66 16.20
C ALA A 228 0.10 0.38 17.33
N LYS A 229 -0.53 0.03 18.47
CA LYS A 229 -0.59 0.91 19.64
C LYS A 229 0.80 1.17 20.22
N LEU A 230 1.59 0.12 20.51
CA LEU A 230 2.94 0.31 21.06
C LEU A 230 3.83 1.19 20.17
N LEU A 231 3.70 1.07 18.84
CA LEU A 231 4.43 1.90 17.89
C LEU A 231 3.97 3.37 17.95
N LEU A 232 2.66 3.62 18.01
CA LEU A 232 2.10 4.98 18.12
C LEU A 232 2.45 5.63 19.47
N ASP A 233 2.35 4.88 20.57
CA ASP A 233 2.75 5.31 21.93
C ASP A 233 4.24 5.72 21.99
N HIS A 234 5.10 5.18 21.11
CA HIS A 234 6.52 5.53 20.99
C HIS A 234 6.82 6.48 19.80
N GLY A 235 5.81 7.14 19.23
CA GLY A 235 6.00 8.20 18.24
C GLY A 235 6.16 7.75 16.78
N ALA A 236 5.61 6.59 16.39
CA ALA A 236 5.48 6.24 14.98
C ALA A 236 4.61 7.25 14.21
N ASP A 237 5.04 7.61 12.99
CA ASP A 237 4.27 8.53 12.14
C ASP A 237 2.93 7.92 11.69
N VAL A 238 1.85 8.37 12.33
CA VAL A 238 0.46 8.01 12.02
C VAL A 238 0.01 8.46 10.62
N HIS A 239 0.79 9.28 9.92
CA HIS A 239 0.59 9.66 8.52
C HIS A 239 1.53 8.92 7.55
N GLY A 240 2.38 8.02 8.03
CA GLY A 240 3.44 7.36 7.26
C GLY A 240 2.92 6.59 6.04
N ILE A 241 3.31 7.02 4.84
CA ILE A 241 2.74 6.56 3.56
C ILE A 241 3.52 5.38 2.97
N GLU A 242 2.82 4.36 2.45
CA GLU A 242 3.42 3.27 1.68
C GLU A 242 4.07 3.80 0.39
N GLN A 243 5.39 3.64 0.22
CA GLN A 243 6.09 4.17 -0.96
C GLN A 243 5.77 3.44 -2.29
N THR A 244 5.14 2.26 -2.25
CA THR A 244 4.82 1.47 -3.45
C THR A 244 3.45 1.79 -4.04
N ARG A 245 2.44 2.03 -3.20
CA ARG A 245 1.07 2.41 -3.61
C ARG A 245 0.75 3.87 -3.34
N GLY A 246 1.21 4.45 -2.24
CA GLY A 246 0.75 5.74 -1.75
C GLY A 246 -0.36 5.68 -0.70
N LEU A 247 -0.68 4.46 -0.20
CA LEU A 247 -1.62 4.20 0.91
C LEU A 247 -1.15 4.90 2.20
N ASN A 248 -2.06 5.56 2.90
CA ASN A 248 -1.86 5.97 4.29
C ASN A 248 -2.40 4.88 5.26
N PRO A 249 -2.02 4.90 6.57
CA PRO A 249 -2.41 3.84 7.50
C PRO A 249 -3.93 3.70 7.66
N LEU A 250 -4.69 4.80 7.65
CA LEU A 250 -6.15 4.76 7.83
C LEU A 250 -6.85 4.11 6.62
N CYS A 251 -6.42 4.42 5.40
CA CYS A 251 -6.86 3.72 4.19
C CYS A 251 -6.47 2.24 4.21
N ALA A 252 -5.28 1.89 4.71
CA ALA A 252 -4.84 0.49 4.81
C ALA A 252 -5.66 -0.31 5.82
N ALA A 253 -5.99 0.27 6.99
CA ALA A 253 -6.88 -0.32 7.98
C ALA A 253 -8.31 -0.51 7.43
N ALA A 254 -8.80 0.46 6.65
CA ALA A 254 -10.11 0.39 5.99
C ALA A 254 -10.15 -0.66 4.85
N ASP A 255 -9.08 -0.79 4.06
CA ASP A 255 -8.96 -1.80 3.00
C ASP A 255 -8.96 -3.23 3.55
N LYS A 256 -8.41 -3.42 4.75
CA LYS A 256 -8.23 -4.72 5.41
C LYS A 256 -9.31 -5.08 6.44
N ARG A 257 -10.27 -4.16 6.69
CA ARG A 257 -11.38 -4.31 7.64
C ARG A 257 -10.95 -4.51 9.10
N HIS A 258 -10.08 -3.63 9.60
CA HIS A 258 -9.60 -3.69 10.99
C HIS A 258 -10.22 -2.59 11.86
N PRO A 259 -11.47 -2.74 12.36
CA PRO A 259 -12.21 -1.66 13.04
C PRO A 259 -11.46 -1.09 14.26
N ARG A 260 -10.96 -1.95 15.15
CA ARG A 260 -10.16 -1.53 16.32
C ARG A 260 -8.89 -0.77 15.96
N VAL A 261 -8.32 -1.01 14.77
CA VAL A 261 -7.13 -0.29 14.29
C VAL A 261 -7.52 1.02 13.64
N VAL A 262 -8.69 1.10 12.98
CA VAL A 262 -9.27 2.38 12.52
C VAL A 262 -9.56 3.28 13.73
N GLU A 263 -10.21 2.76 14.77
CA GLU A 263 -10.47 3.48 16.04
C GLU A 263 -9.16 4.02 16.66
N LEU A 264 -8.16 3.14 16.87
CA LEU A 264 -6.84 3.52 17.38
C LEU A 264 -6.14 4.62 16.55
N LEU A 265 -6.17 4.51 15.21
CA LEU A 265 -5.56 5.51 14.34
C LEU A 265 -6.26 6.87 14.45
N LEU A 266 -7.59 6.87 14.60
CA LEU A 266 -8.40 8.09 14.78
C LEU A 266 -8.13 8.75 16.13
N ASP A 267 -8.04 7.97 17.21
CA ASP A 267 -7.64 8.44 18.54
C ASP A 267 -6.23 9.07 18.51
N CYS A 268 -5.31 8.48 17.75
CA CYS A 268 -3.97 9.02 17.47
C CYS A 268 -3.96 10.12 16.39
N GLN A 269 -5.08 10.81 16.14
CA GLN A 269 -5.20 11.97 15.24
C GLN A 269 -4.82 11.68 13.77
N ALA A 270 -5.03 10.46 13.26
CA ALA A 270 -4.96 10.20 11.83
C ALA A 270 -5.90 11.14 11.06
N ARG A 271 -5.44 11.62 9.89
CA ARG A 271 -6.27 12.47 9.02
C ARG A 271 -7.43 11.63 8.49
N ILE A 272 -8.63 11.85 9.03
CA ILE A 272 -9.87 11.16 8.68
C ILE A 272 -10.10 11.18 7.16
N ASP A 273 -10.11 12.40 6.60
CA ASP A 273 -10.20 12.67 5.16
C ASP A 273 -8.81 12.70 4.48
N GLY A 274 -7.85 11.96 5.06
CA GLY A 274 -6.50 11.79 4.56
C GLY A 274 -6.50 11.09 3.21
N ARG A 275 -6.19 11.85 2.16
CA ARG A 275 -6.17 11.35 0.78
C ARG A 275 -4.88 10.59 0.46
N GLU A 276 -5.01 9.40 -0.10
CA GLU A 276 -3.87 8.58 -0.54
C GLU A 276 -3.32 9.00 -1.92
N SER A 277 -2.03 8.77 -2.14
CA SER A 277 -1.33 9.36 -3.30
C SER A 277 -1.56 8.60 -4.62
N ALA A 278 -1.84 7.30 -4.57
CA ALA A 278 -2.29 6.49 -5.70
C ALA A 278 -2.87 5.15 -5.20
N THR A 279 -3.56 4.44 -6.10
CA THR A 279 -4.06 3.08 -5.97
C THR A 279 -4.20 2.47 -7.37
N ASP A 280 -4.50 1.17 -7.46
CA ASP A 280 -4.92 0.50 -8.69
C ASP A 280 -6.25 1.05 -9.28
N TRP A 281 -6.97 1.93 -8.55
CA TRP A 281 -8.26 2.53 -8.92
C TRP A 281 -8.22 4.07 -9.07
N GLY A 282 -7.06 4.71 -8.94
CA GLY A 282 -6.91 6.17 -9.02
C GLY A 282 -6.22 6.79 -7.81
N SER A 283 -6.21 8.13 -7.70
CA SER A 283 -5.51 8.85 -6.62
C SER A 283 -6.43 9.86 -5.93
N GLY A 284 -6.18 10.14 -4.66
CA GLY A 284 -7.02 11.05 -3.87
C GLY A 284 -8.27 10.42 -3.26
N LEU A 285 -8.31 9.08 -3.14
CA LEU A 285 -9.27 8.35 -2.30
C LEU A 285 -8.99 8.62 -0.81
N ALA A 286 -10.04 8.61 0.02
CA ALA A 286 -9.95 8.67 1.48
C ALA A 286 -10.52 7.38 2.10
N ALA A 287 -10.30 7.16 3.40
CA ALA A 287 -10.66 5.90 4.07
C ALA A 287 -12.15 5.53 3.90
N VAL A 288 -13.06 6.52 3.85
CA VAL A 288 -14.50 6.31 3.61
C VAL A 288 -14.81 5.78 2.21
N HIS A 289 -14.05 6.19 1.18
CA HIS A 289 -14.17 5.63 -0.17
C HIS A 289 -13.70 4.17 -0.22
N VAL A 290 -12.58 3.87 0.44
CA VAL A 290 -12.00 2.52 0.49
C VAL A 290 -12.92 1.55 1.23
N ALA A 291 -13.44 1.95 2.39
CA ALA A 291 -14.42 1.18 3.16
C ALA A 291 -15.72 0.94 2.36
N ALA A 292 -16.24 1.97 1.68
CA ALA A 292 -17.43 1.86 0.84
C ALA A 292 -17.22 0.89 -0.32
N TYR A 293 -16.09 0.99 -1.03
CA TYR A 293 -15.74 0.10 -2.15
C TYR A 293 -15.62 -1.37 -1.72
N ARG A 294 -15.01 -1.62 -0.55
CA ARG A 294 -14.88 -2.97 0.01
C ARG A 294 -16.16 -3.52 0.66
N GLY A 295 -17.18 -2.70 0.88
CA GLY A 295 -18.43 -3.11 1.53
C GLY A 295 -18.32 -3.20 3.05
N HIS A 296 -17.35 -2.51 3.64
CA HIS A 296 -17.06 -2.51 5.08
C HIS A 296 -17.93 -1.46 5.81
N ASP A 297 -19.21 -1.76 6.01
CA ASP A 297 -20.20 -0.83 6.58
C ASP A 297 -19.97 -0.53 8.07
N ASP A 298 -19.29 -1.44 8.77
CA ASP A 298 -18.71 -1.24 10.10
C ASP A 298 -17.64 -0.14 10.11
N ILE A 299 -16.68 -0.19 9.18
CA ILE A 299 -15.65 0.86 9.04
C ILE A 299 -16.28 2.19 8.61
N VAL A 300 -17.26 2.17 7.68
CA VAL A 300 -18.00 3.40 7.31
C VAL A 300 -18.69 4.01 8.53
N LYS A 301 -19.34 3.20 9.39
CA LYS A 301 -19.93 3.71 10.64
C LYS A 301 -18.89 4.39 11.54
N ILE A 302 -17.74 3.75 11.77
CA ILE A 302 -16.68 4.29 12.64
C ILE A 302 -16.18 5.64 12.11
N LEU A 303 -15.82 5.71 10.83
CA LEU A 303 -15.33 6.93 10.20
C LEU A 303 -16.35 8.08 10.26
N VAL A 304 -17.64 7.78 10.03
CA VAL A 304 -18.72 8.77 10.13
C VAL A 304 -18.91 9.22 11.58
N SER A 305 -18.85 8.33 12.58
CA SER A 305 -18.93 8.72 14.00
C SER A 305 -17.73 9.56 14.46
N ALA A 306 -16.58 9.43 13.81
CA ALA A 306 -15.40 10.29 14.02
C ALA A 306 -15.44 11.61 13.22
N GLY A 307 -16.50 11.86 12.43
CA GLY A 307 -16.70 13.12 11.70
C GLY A 307 -16.22 13.18 10.25
N ALA A 308 -15.97 12.03 9.59
CA ALA A 308 -15.58 12.00 8.18
C ALA A 308 -16.59 12.68 7.25
N GLU A 309 -16.13 13.44 6.24
CA GLU A 309 -17.04 14.08 5.29
C GLU A 309 -17.61 13.05 4.31
N ILE A 310 -18.82 12.55 4.59
CA ILE A 310 -19.51 11.50 3.80
C ILE A 310 -19.61 11.82 2.29
N SER A 311 -19.69 13.10 1.93
CA SER A 311 -19.76 13.55 0.54
C SER A 311 -18.42 13.92 -0.09
N ILE A 312 -17.30 13.62 0.57
CA ILE A 312 -15.97 13.94 0.07
C ILE A 312 -15.74 13.33 -1.31
N THR A 313 -15.23 14.14 -2.22
CA THR A 313 -14.90 13.74 -3.57
C THR A 313 -13.44 13.30 -3.69
N CYS A 314 -13.18 12.33 -4.55
CA CYS A 314 -11.85 12.10 -5.09
C CYS A 314 -11.45 13.29 -5.98
N THR A 315 -10.16 13.68 -5.98
CA THR A 315 -9.71 14.95 -6.59
C THR A 315 -8.67 14.80 -7.71
N ARG A 316 -8.32 13.58 -8.15
CA ARG A 316 -7.26 13.37 -9.17
C ARG A 316 -7.53 12.14 -10.05
N GLY A 317 -7.21 12.30 -11.35
CA GLY A 317 -7.35 11.24 -12.34
C GLY A 317 -8.81 10.92 -12.69
N ASP A 318 -9.03 9.72 -13.23
CA ASP A 318 -10.31 9.28 -13.79
C ASP A 318 -11.45 9.14 -12.74
N THR A 319 -11.12 9.25 -11.45
CA THR A 319 -12.09 9.26 -10.33
C THR A 319 -12.43 10.67 -9.82
N ALA A 320 -12.02 11.75 -10.48
CA ALA A 320 -12.35 13.10 -10.02
C ALA A 320 -13.88 13.30 -9.82
N GLY A 321 -14.29 13.85 -8.67
CA GLY A 321 -15.71 14.03 -8.33
C GLY A 321 -16.44 12.78 -7.81
N VAL A 322 -15.84 11.59 -7.88
CA VAL A 322 -16.40 10.35 -7.33
C VAL A 322 -16.49 10.45 -5.80
N THR A 323 -17.66 10.15 -5.23
CA THR A 323 -17.89 10.06 -3.76
C THR A 323 -17.96 8.62 -3.28
N ALA A 324 -17.90 8.38 -1.97
CA ALA A 324 -18.03 7.04 -1.40
C ALA A 324 -19.30 6.30 -1.88
N LEU A 325 -20.42 7.01 -2.07
CA LEU A 325 -21.69 6.43 -2.54
C LEU A 325 -21.62 5.92 -4.00
N HIS A 326 -20.73 6.47 -4.84
CA HIS A 326 -20.51 5.96 -6.21
C HIS A 326 -19.74 4.62 -6.23
N LEU A 327 -18.89 4.40 -5.23
CA LEU A 327 -18.06 3.19 -5.14
C LEU A 327 -18.70 2.09 -4.28
N ALA A 328 -19.78 2.42 -3.55
CA ALA A 328 -20.36 1.58 -2.53
C ALA A 328 -20.74 0.16 -3.01
N THR A 329 -20.47 -0.84 -2.17
CA THR A 329 -20.87 -2.23 -2.35
C THR A 329 -21.61 -2.79 -1.14
N GLY A 330 -22.42 -3.83 -1.35
CA GLY A 330 -23.20 -4.47 -0.28
C GLY A 330 -24.09 -3.48 0.46
N ASN A 331 -24.03 -3.48 1.79
CA ASN A 331 -24.83 -2.61 2.65
C ASN A 331 -24.30 -1.16 2.73
N CYS A 332 -23.10 -0.86 2.23
CA CYS A 332 -22.51 0.48 2.34
C CYS A 332 -23.36 1.57 1.67
N ALA A 333 -24.02 1.27 0.54
CA ALA A 333 -24.86 2.27 -0.14
C ALA A 333 -26.02 2.73 0.74
N GLU A 334 -26.73 1.77 1.35
CA GLU A 334 -27.84 2.02 2.28
C GLU A 334 -27.35 2.78 3.53
N LYS A 335 -26.20 2.41 4.10
CA LYS A 335 -25.61 3.14 5.24
C LYS A 335 -25.16 4.55 4.93
N LEU A 336 -24.49 4.76 3.79
CA LEU A 336 -24.09 6.09 3.35
C LEU A 336 -25.31 6.99 3.14
N MET A 337 -26.40 6.49 2.55
CA MET A 337 -27.66 7.24 2.42
C MET A 337 -28.30 7.53 3.78
N GLN A 338 -28.32 6.58 4.72
CA GLN A 338 -28.79 6.79 6.10
C GLN A 338 -27.99 7.87 6.85
N TYR A 339 -26.72 8.05 6.52
CA TYR A 339 -25.89 9.14 7.07
C TYR A 339 -25.96 10.46 6.27
N GLY A 340 -26.73 10.52 5.17
CA GLY A 340 -26.96 11.75 4.39
C GLY A 340 -26.08 11.91 3.14
N ALA A 341 -25.53 10.83 2.58
CA ALA A 341 -24.77 10.88 1.33
C ALA A 341 -25.59 11.42 0.15
N LYS A 342 -24.98 12.31 -0.63
CA LYS A 342 -25.62 13.03 -1.75
C LYS A 342 -25.94 12.09 -2.93
N ILE A 343 -27.16 11.55 -2.97
CA ILE A 343 -27.68 10.69 -4.06
C ILE A 343 -27.59 11.37 -5.44
N PHE A 344 -27.72 12.70 -5.48
CA PHE A 344 -27.62 13.51 -6.70
C PHE A 344 -26.22 14.08 -6.98
N ALA A 345 -25.18 13.59 -6.31
CA ALA A 345 -23.79 13.93 -6.65
C ALA A 345 -23.45 13.54 -8.10
N ARG A 346 -22.46 14.23 -8.68
CA ARG A 346 -21.93 13.94 -10.02
C ARG A 346 -20.41 13.90 -10.01
N ASP A 347 -19.86 12.91 -10.70
CA ASP A 347 -18.41 12.82 -10.97
C ASP A 347 -17.97 13.69 -12.17
N SER A 348 -16.68 13.59 -12.54
CA SER A 348 -16.10 14.29 -13.70
C SER A 348 -16.70 13.89 -15.04
N GLU A 349 -17.31 12.71 -15.16
CA GLU A 349 -18.01 12.24 -16.35
C GLU A 349 -19.50 12.62 -16.32
N GLY A 350 -19.97 13.26 -15.24
CA GLY A 350 -21.36 13.63 -15.01
C GLY A 350 -22.24 12.45 -14.58
N GLN A 351 -21.65 11.31 -14.24
CA GLN A 351 -22.36 10.14 -13.76
C GLN A 351 -22.84 10.32 -12.31
N PHE A 352 -23.94 9.65 -11.98
CA PHE A 352 -24.53 9.62 -10.65
C PHE A 352 -24.10 8.36 -9.89
N PRO A 353 -24.26 8.29 -8.56
CA PRO A 353 -23.95 7.10 -7.76
C PRO A 353 -24.59 5.79 -8.27
N LEU A 354 -25.79 5.87 -8.85
CA LEU A 354 -26.46 4.73 -9.47
C LEU A 354 -25.66 4.15 -10.64
N SER A 355 -25.04 4.99 -11.47
CA SER A 355 -24.12 4.54 -12.53
C SER A 355 -22.83 3.97 -11.94
N GLY A 356 -22.33 4.53 -10.83
CA GLY A 356 -21.19 4.01 -10.08
C GLY A 356 -21.42 2.57 -9.58
N ALA A 357 -22.57 2.31 -8.95
CA ALA A 357 -22.96 0.98 -8.49
C ALA A 357 -22.99 -0.06 -9.65
N VAL A 358 -23.39 0.36 -10.86
CA VAL A 358 -23.29 -0.47 -12.08
C VAL A 358 -21.84 -0.76 -12.45
N GLN A 359 -20.93 0.23 -12.37
CA GLN A 359 -19.50 0.02 -12.64
C GLN A 359 -18.83 -0.95 -11.66
N VAL A 360 -19.22 -0.92 -10.38
CA VAL A 360 -18.67 -1.81 -9.35
C VAL A 360 -19.34 -3.19 -9.32
N ARG A 361 -20.52 -3.35 -9.97
CA ARG A 361 -21.35 -4.58 -10.06
C ARG A 361 -22.12 -4.96 -8.79
N SER A 362 -22.42 -4.02 -7.89
CA SER A 362 -23.27 -4.32 -6.71
C SER A 362 -24.76 -4.17 -7.05
N VAL A 363 -25.46 -5.31 -7.13
CA VAL A 363 -26.92 -5.38 -7.31
C VAL A 363 -27.63 -4.75 -6.12
N GLU A 364 -27.08 -4.93 -4.92
CA GLU A 364 -27.57 -4.44 -3.63
C GLU A 364 -27.58 -2.91 -3.62
N SER A 365 -26.48 -2.31 -4.08
CA SER A 365 -26.31 -0.85 -4.13
C SER A 365 -27.21 -0.21 -5.18
N VAL A 366 -27.39 -0.86 -6.35
CA VAL A 366 -28.39 -0.46 -7.35
C VAL A 366 -29.80 -0.51 -6.76
N ARG A 367 -30.19 -1.62 -6.12
CA ARG A 367 -31.52 -1.78 -5.49
C ARG A 367 -31.76 -0.77 -4.36
N ALA A 368 -30.75 -0.48 -3.53
CA ALA A 368 -30.83 0.53 -2.48
C ALA A 368 -31.04 1.93 -3.09
N LEU A 369 -30.20 2.33 -4.04
CA LEU A 369 -30.29 3.64 -4.71
C LEU A 369 -31.64 3.83 -5.41
N LEU A 370 -32.19 2.79 -6.06
CA LEU A 370 -33.52 2.82 -6.66
C LEU A 370 -34.64 3.02 -5.64
N ARG A 371 -34.58 2.38 -4.46
CA ARG A 371 -35.55 2.58 -3.36
C ARG A 371 -35.53 4.01 -2.82
N HIS A 372 -34.36 4.63 -2.78
CA HIS A 372 -34.18 6.04 -2.39
C HIS A 372 -34.32 7.02 -3.58
N ASN A 373 -35.07 6.63 -4.63
CA ASN A 373 -35.41 7.46 -5.79
C ASN A 373 -34.22 8.06 -6.57
N ALA A 374 -33.09 7.34 -6.64
CA ALA A 374 -31.97 7.74 -7.49
C ALA A 374 -32.41 7.85 -8.98
N PRO A 375 -31.85 8.80 -9.75
CA PRO A 375 -32.42 9.16 -11.05
C PRO A 375 -32.06 8.15 -12.16
N VAL A 376 -32.84 7.06 -12.24
CA VAL A 376 -32.64 5.89 -13.12
C VAL A 376 -32.48 6.22 -14.62
N ASN A 377 -33.03 7.36 -15.05
CA ASN A 377 -33.01 7.83 -16.43
C ASN A 377 -32.08 9.02 -16.67
N ALA A 378 -31.31 9.45 -15.67
CA ALA A 378 -30.30 10.47 -15.87
C ALA A 378 -29.21 9.99 -16.83
N GLN A 379 -28.73 10.91 -17.66
CA GLN A 379 -27.63 10.69 -18.60
C GLN A 379 -26.34 11.33 -18.08
N ASP A 380 -25.22 10.70 -18.41
CA ASP A 380 -23.88 11.24 -18.24
C ASP A 380 -23.48 12.18 -19.39
N ARG A 381 -22.24 12.71 -19.40
CA ARG A 381 -21.74 13.61 -20.46
C ARG A 381 -21.68 12.97 -21.85
N LYS A 382 -21.82 11.65 -21.98
CA LYS A 382 -21.84 10.89 -23.25
C LYS A 382 -23.27 10.53 -23.68
N GLY A 383 -24.28 10.90 -22.89
CA GLY A 383 -25.68 10.52 -23.12
C GLY A 383 -26.04 9.14 -22.57
N ASP A 384 -25.15 8.46 -21.86
CA ASP A 384 -25.40 7.12 -21.33
C ASP A 384 -26.20 7.19 -20.01
N THR A 385 -27.27 6.40 -19.92
CA THR A 385 -27.93 6.11 -18.63
C THR A 385 -27.31 4.87 -17.97
N ALA A 386 -27.62 4.62 -16.69
CA ALA A 386 -27.17 3.42 -15.96
C ALA A 386 -27.41 2.10 -16.73
N LEU A 387 -28.53 1.98 -17.46
CA LEU A 387 -28.84 0.82 -18.30
C LEU A 387 -27.93 0.72 -19.56
N HIS A 388 -27.58 1.85 -20.18
CA HIS A 388 -26.61 1.88 -21.28
C HIS A 388 -25.22 1.46 -20.79
N ILE A 389 -24.81 1.93 -19.61
CA ILE A 389 -23.55 1.56 -18.95
C ILE A 389 -23.53 0.05 -18.65
N ALA A 390 -24.60 -0.51 -18.07
CA ALA A 390 -24.70 -1.95 -17.82
C ALA A 390 -24.51 -2.79 -19.11
N CYS A 391 -25.17 -2.40 -20.20
CA CYS A 391 -24.99 -3.07 -21.50
C CYS A 391 -23.56 -2.94 -22.06
N LYS A 392 -22.93 -1.76 -21.95
CA LYS A 392 -21.54 -1.53 -22.40
C LYS A 392 -20.54 -2.37 -21.60
N LEU A 393 -20.71 -2.44 -20.28
CA LEU A 393 -19.84 -3.20 -19.39
C LEU A 393 -20.02 -4.71 -19.53
N PHE A 394 -21.26 -5.20 -19.71
CA PHE A 394 -21.53 -6.60 -20.07
C PHE A 394 -20.71 -7.01 -21.31
N VAL A 395 -20.81 -6.23 -22.40
CA VAL A 395 -20.07 -6.52 -23.64
C VAL A 395 -18.56 -6.47 -23.45
N ARG A 396 -18.05 -5.50 -22.69
CA ARG A 396 -16.62 -5.35 -22.40
C ARG A 396 -16.07 -6.57 -21.65
N ASP A 397 -16.76 -6.99 -20.60
CA ASP A 397 -16.30 -8.06 -19.72
C ASP A 397 -16.52 -9.45 -20.34
N ALA A 398 -17.55 -9.61 -21.17
CA ALA A 398 -17.76 -10.80 -22.01
C ALA A 398 -16.58 -11.02 -22.97
N LYS A 399 -16.14 -9.98 -23.69
CA LYS A 399 -14.93 -10.03 -24.53
C LYS A 399 -13.63 -10.25 -23.76
N ALA A 400 -13.61 -9.90 -22.48
CA ALA A 400 -12.46 -10.10 -21.60
C ALA A 400 -12.43 -11.51 -20.99
N GLY A 401 -13.38 -12.39 -21.32
CA GLY A 401 -13.45 -13.75 -20.78
C GLY A 401 -13.82 -13.80 -19.30
N LYS A 402 -14.68 -12.89 -18.83
CA LYS A 402 -15.09 -12.75 -17.42
C LYS A 402 -16.55 -13.14 -17.18
N PRO A 403 -16.92 -14.44 -17.29
CA PRO A 403 -18.30 -14.88 -17.12
C PRO A 403 -18.88 -14.56 -15.74
N GLU A 404 -18.05 -14.50 -14.70
CA GLU A 404 -18.42 -14.19 -13.32
C GLU A 404 -19.05 -12.80 -13.15
N HIS A 405 -18.72 -11.84 -14.01
CA HIS A 405 -19.33 -10.50 -14.00
C HIS A 405 -20.68 -10.46 -14.72
N LEU A 406 -20.95 -11.39 -15.64
CA LEU A 406 -22.06 -11.25 -16.60
C LEU A 406 -23.42 -11.43 -15.93
N ALA A 407 -23.54 -12.39 -15.00
CA ALA A 407 -24.75 -12.58 -14.21
C ALA A 407 -25.12 -11.31 -13.41
N ALA A 408 -24.13 -10.64 -12.80
CA ALA A 408 -24.37 -9.40 -12.06
C ALA A 408 -24.91 -8.28 -12.95
N TYR A 409 -24.37 -8.10 -14.17
CA TYR A 409 -24.89 -7.12 -15.13
C TYR A 409 -26.31 -7.44 -15.62
N VAL A 410 -26.71 -8.72 -15.72
CA VAL A 410 -28.10 -9.10 -16.01
C VAL A 410 -29.03 -8.71 -14.87
N SER A 411 -28.71 -9.10 -13.63
CA SER A 411 -29.51 -8.76 -12.44
C SER A 411 -29.62 -7.23 -12.24
N ILE A 412 -28.54 -6.48 -12.47
CA ILE A 412 -28.53 -5.02 -12.46
C ILE A 412 -29.47 -4.45 -13.53
N ALA A 413 -29.47 -5.01 -14.75
CA ALA A 413 -30.39 -4.55 -15.79
C ALA A 413 -31.86 -4.85 -15.45
N GLU A 414 -32.16 -5.95 -14.76
CA GLU A 414 -33.50 -6.26 -14.26
C GLU A 414 -33.96 -5.26 -13.19
N GLU A 415 -33.14 -5.01 -12.16
CA GLU A 415 -33.41 -4.01 -11.12
C GLU A 415 -33.61 -2.62 -11.73
N LEU A 416 -32.76 -2.20 -12.67
CA LEU A 416 -32.90 -0.92 -13.37
C LEU A 416 -34.21 -0.84 -14.18
N LEU A 417 -34.56 -1.88 -14.94
CA LEU A 417 -35.79 -1.91 -15.74
C LEU A 417 -37.05 -1.89 -14.86
N ALA A 418 -37.05 -2.62 -13.74
CA ALA A 418 -38.10 -2.61 -12.73
C ALA A 418 -38.20 -1.24 -12.03
N GLY A 419 -37.06 -0.66 -11.66
CA GLY A 419 -36.92 0.69 -11.12
C GLY A 419 -37.19 1.83 -12.12
N GLY A 420 -37.76 1.54 -13.28
CA GLY A 420 -38.26 2.56 -14.21
C GLY A 420 -37.32 2.94 -15.36
N ALA A 421 -36.13 2.35 -15.49
CA ALA A 421 -35.19 2.64 -16.58
C ALA A 421 -35.87 2.60 -17.95
N ASN A 422 -35.54 3.56 -18.80
CA ASN A 422 -36.14 3.74 -20.10
C ASN A 422 -35.24 3.11 -21.18
N PRO A 423 -35.55 1.90 -21.67
CA PRO A 423 -34.92 1.33 -22.87
C PRO A 423 -35.37 2.03 -24.17
N GLY A 424 -35.97 3.23 -24.09
CA GLY A 424 -36.55 4.00 -25.20
C GLY A 424 -35.61 4.26 -26.37
N SER A 425 -34.30 4.14 -26.14
CA SER A 425 -33.31 3.80 -27.16
C SER A 425 -33.49 2.34 -27.67
N ARG A 426 -34.71 1.95 -28.06
CA ARG A 426 -35.07 0.60 -28.57
C ARG A 426 -34.25 0.28 -29.81
N THR A 427 -33.81 1.31 -30.53
CA THR A 427 -32.79 1.26 -31.56
C THR A 427 -31.39 1.18 -30.96
N ALA A 428 -30.83 2.18 -30.26
CA ALA A 428 -29.39 2.19 -29.98
C ALA A 428 -28.92 1.16 -28.94
N VAL A 429 -29.69 0.83 -27.90
CA VAL A 429 -29.32 -0.29 -26.99
C VAL A 429 -29.37 -1.63 -27.74
N ARG A 430 -30.45 -1.92 -28.48
CA ARG A 430 -30.53 -3.17 -29.27
C ARG A 430 -29.53 -3.20 -30.43
N ARG A 431 -29.17 -2.05 -31.03
CA ARG A 431 -28.15 -1.93 -32.09
C ARG A 431 -26.74 -2.12 -31.52
N LEU A 432 -26.42 -1.52 -30.37
CA LEU A 432 -25.16 -1.75 -29.66
C LEU A 432 -25.01 -3.23 -29.33
N MET A 433 -26.00 -3.82 -28.66
CA MET A 433 -25.95 -5.23 -28.28
C MET A 433 -25.90 -6.18 -29.49
N ARG A 434 -26.59 -5.87 -30.61
CA ARG A 434 -26.52 -6.66 -31.86
C ARG A 434 -25.22 -6.47 -32.63
N ALA A 435 -24.69 -5.25 -32.72
CA ALA A 435 -23.44 -4.96 -33.42
C ALA A 435 -22.24 -5.56 -32.68
N GLU A 436 -22.33 -5.69 -31.36
CA GLU A 436 -21.32 -6.33 -30.53
C GLU A 436 -21.53 -7.84 -30.40
N SER A 437 -22.78 -8.35 -30.33
CA SER A 437 -23.03 -9.80 -30.42
C SER A 437 -22.52 -10.38 -31.73
N ALA A 438 -22.75 -9.69 -32.86
CA ALA A 438 -22.24 -10.06 -34.18
C ALA A 438 -20.70 -9.96 -34.32
N LYS A 439 -20.01 -9.38 -33.32
CA LYS A 439 -18.53 -9.41 -33.21
C LYS A 439 -18.07 -10.57 -32.32
N LEU A 440 -18.73 -10.83 -31.18
CA LEU A 440 -18.45 -12.02 -30.36
C LEU A 440 -18.68 -13.33 -31.15
N LEU A 441 -19.86 -13.46 -31.78
CA LEU A 441 -20.27 -14.64 -32.55
C LEU A 441 -19.40 -14.94 -33.79
N LYS A 442 -18.52 -14.01 -34.19
CA LYS A 442 -17.54 -14.22 -35.28
C LYS A 442 -16.18 -14.73 -34.80
N GLY A 443 -15.97 -14.89 -33.49
CA GLY A 443 -14.68 -15.25 -32.90
C GLY A 443 -14.63 -16.58 -32.15
N GLN A 444 -15.75 -17.29 -31.99
CA GLN A 444 -15.84 -18.52 -31.17
C GLN A 444 -16.78 -19.55 -31.80
N THR A 445 -16.48 -20.84 -31.62
CA THR A 445 -17.22 -21.97 -32.20
C THR A 445 -18.15 -22.70 -31.21
N GLU A 446 -18.07 -22.38 -29.92
CA GLU A 446 -18.92 -22.95 -28.87
C GLU A 446 -19.89 -21.90 -28.30
N VAL A 447 -20.96 -22.35 -27.64
CA VAL A 447 -22.01 -21.48 -27.08
C VAL A 447 -21.65 -21.08 -25.65
N ASP A 448 -20.66 -20.19 -25.54
CA ASP A 448 -20.18 -19.67 -24.26
C ASP A 448 -21.29 -19.06 -23.40
N THR A 449 -21.10 -19.09 -22.08
CA THR A 449 -21.97 -18.45 -21.07
C THR A 449 -22.25 -16.98 -21.38
N ALA A 450 -21.31 -16.28 -22.02
CA ALA A 450 -21.46 -14.92 -22.52
C ALA A 450 -22.58 -14.78 -23.57
N GLN A 451 -22.72 -15.74 -24.48
CA GLN A 451 -23.79 -15.74 -25.49
C GLN A 451 -25.15 -15.99 -24.82
N LEU A 452 -25.20 -16.92 -23.85
CA LEU A 452 -26.42 -17.25 -23.11
C LEU A 452 -26.95 -16.06 -22.30
N GLY A 453 -26.08 -15.41 -21.53
CA GLY A 453 -26.42 -14.20 -20.76
C GLY A 453 -26.79 -13.01 -21.64
N LEU A 454 -26.20 -12.89 -22.84
CA LEU A 454 -26.52 -11.83 -23.80
C LEU A 454 -27.92 -12.03 -24.41
N VAL A 455 -28.28 -13.28 -24.72
CA VAL A 455 -29.62 -13.63 -25.18
C VAL A 455 -30.67 -13.38 -24.09
N ASP A 456 -30.39 -13.73 -22.84
CA ASP A 456 -31.29 -13.46 -21.70
C ASP A 456 -31.49 -11.96 -21.46
N LEU A 457 -30.41 -11.19 -21.38
CA LEU A 457 -30.44 -9.73 -21.26
C LEU A 457 -31.23 -9.07 -22.42
N MET A 458 -31.03 -9.56 -23.66
CA MET A 458 -31.80 -9.08 -24.81
C MET A 458 -33.28 -9.46 -24.75
N LYS A 459 -33.66 -10.64 -24.21
CA LYS A 459 -35.06 -11.03 -23.99
C LYS A 459 -35.71 -10.16 -22.91
N LYS A 460 -35.03 -9.92 -21.80
CA LYS A 460 -35.52 -9.08 -20.68
C LYS A 460 -35.73 -7.62 -21.12
N ILE A 461 -34.77 -7.04 -21.83
CA ILE A 461 -34.92 -5.73 -22.48
C ILE A 461 -36.01 -5.76 -23.57
N ALA A 462 -36.26 -6.89 -24.23
CA ALA A 462 -37.34 -6.99 -25.22
C ALA A 462 -38.72 -6.88 -24.55
N GLY A 463 -38.99 -7.77 -23.60
CA GLY A 463 -40.29 -7.87 -22.90
C GLY A 463 -40.71 -6.57 -22.23
N VAL A 464 -39.80 -5.87 -21.53
CA VAL A 464 -40.14 -4.58 -20.87
C VAL A 464 -40.50 -3.49 -21.88
N VAL A 465 -39.85 -3.46 -23.06
CA VAL A 465 -40.23 -2.50 -24.12
C VAL A 465 -41.56 -2.87 -24.75
N GLU A 466 -41.84 -4.17 -24.96
CA GLU A 466 -43.11 -4.64 -25.50
C GLU A 466 -44.28 -4.38 -24.52
N ALA A 467 -44.10 -4.62 -23.22
CA ALA A 467 -45.07 -4.28 -22.18
C ALA A 467 -45.36 -2.76 -22.11
N ARG A 468 -44.32 -1.91 -22.17
CA ARG A 468 -44.50 -0.44 -22.22
C ARG A 468 -45.17 0.02 -23.51
N ALA A 469 -44.89 -0.62 -24.65
CA ALA A 469 -45.58 -0.30 -25.91
C ALA A 469 -47.07 -0.68 -25.87
N ALA A 470 -47.42 -1.82 -25.26
CA ALA A 470 -48.80 -2.23 -25.03
C ALA A 470 -49.54 -1.27 -24.07
N ALA A 471 -48.89 -0.86 -22.97
CA ALA A 471 -49.45 0.11 -22.03
C ALA A 471 -49.70 1.49 -22.69
N ALA A 472 -48.77 1.96 -23.53
CA ALA A 472 -48.96 3.19 -24.30
C ALA A 472 -50.13 3.07 -25.30
N ALA A 473 -50.26 1.94 -25.99
CA ALA A 473 -51.38 1.68 -26.91
C ALA A 473 -52.73 1.65 -26.18
N ALA A 474 -52.79 1.00 -25.01
CA ALA A 474 -53.97 0.98 -24.15
C ALA A 474 -54.34 2.41 -23.68
N SER A 475 -53.35 3.20 -23.25
CA SER A 475 -53.56 4.60 -22.85
C SER A 475 -54.08 5.48 -24.00
N THR A 476 -53.64 5.24 -25.25
CA THR A 476 -54.16 6.00 -26.41
C THR A 476 -55.55 5.55 -26.87
N ASN A 477 -55.93 4.29 -26.65
CA ASN A 477 -57.30 3.82 -26.91
C ASN A 477 -58.28 4.31 -25.82
N GLY A 478 -57.88 4.34 -24.54
CA GLY A 478 -58.71 4.90 -23.47
C GLY A 478 -59.04 6.39 -23.64
N VAL A 479 -58.25 7.14 -24.41
CA VAL A 479 -58.55 8.53 -24.81
C VAL A 479 -59.52 8.61 -26.01
N ARG A 480 -59.63 7.56 -26.83
CA ARG A 480 -60.59 7.48 -27.95
C ARG A 480 -62.01 7.15 -27.49
N ASP A 481 -62.16 6.38 -26.42
CA ASP A 481 -63.47 5.94 -25.90
C ASP A 481 -64.11 6.95 -24.92
N MET A 482 -63.49 8.11 -24.67
CA MET A 482 -64.16 9.18 -23.93
C MET A 482 -65.30 9.82 -24.74
N PRO A 483 -66.49 10.04 -24.14
CA PRO A 483 -67.56 10.77 -24.83
C PRO A 483 -67.13 12.21 -25.14
N LYS A 484 -67.38 12.63 -26.38
CA LYS A 484 -66.77 13.83 -27.02
C LYS A 484 -66.96 15.16 -26.28
N GLY A 485 -67.87 15.26 -25.31
CA GLY A 485 -68.06 16.46 -24.49
C GLY A 485 -66.95 16.72 -23.45
N ILE A 486 -66.29 15.68 -22.94
CA ILE A 486 -65.31 15.83 -21.83
C ILE A 486 -63.96 16.40 -22.33
N LEU A 487 -63.59 16.09 -23.58
CA LEU A 487 -62.33 16.53 -24.21
C LEU A 487 -62.17 18.06 -24.28
N ALA A 488 -63.26 18.83 -24.24
CA ALA A 488 -63.22 20.29 -24.29
C ALA A 488 -62.76 20.95 -22.96
N GLN A 489 -63.00 20.30 -21.82
CA GLN A 489 -62.57 20.84 -20.51
C GLN A 489 -61.17 20.34 -20.11
N SER A 490 -60.85 19.08 -20.40
CA SER A 490 -59.54 18.49 -20.04
C SER A 490 -58.37 19.03 -20.87
N THR A 491 -58.61 19.43 -22.12
CA THR A 491 -57.59 20.09 -22.95
C THR A 491 -57.28 21.51 -22.49
N LEU A 492 -58.25 22.25 -21.94
CA LEU A 492 -58.01 23.60 -21.41
C LEU A 492 -57.11 23.57 -20.17
N ALA A 493 -57.34 22.62 -19.25
CA ALA A 493 -56.56 22.48 -18.02
C ALA A 493 -55.07 22.16 -18.30
N LEU A 494 -54.79 21.33 -19.32
CA LEU A 494 -53.44 20.89 -19.67
C LEU A 494 -52.58 21.94 -20.40
N VAL A 495 -53.16 23.08 -20.78
CA VAL A 495 -52.45 24.21 -21.41
C VAL A 495 -52.03 25.28 -20.38
N VAL A 496 -52.61 25.26 -19.17
CA VAL A 496 -52.35 26.28 -18.11
C VAL A 496 -51.17 25.88 -17.19
N THR A 497 -50.70 24.63 -17.25
CA THR A 497 -49.59 24.14 -16.41
C THR A 497 -48.41 23.62 -17.24
N ARG A 498 -47.92 24.46 -18.17
CA ARG A 498 -46.74 24.18 -18.98
C ARG A 498 -45.95 25.46 -19.30
#